data_AF-A0A1Q5H5S6-F1
#
_entry.id   AF-A0A1Q5H5S6-F1
#
_cell.length_a   1.000
_cell.length_b   1.000
_cell.length_c   1.000
_cell.angle_alpha   90.00
_cell.angle_beta   90.00
_cell.angle_gamma   90.00
#
_symmetry.space_group_name_H-M   'P 1'
#
loop_
_entity.id
_entity.type
_entity.pdbx_description
1 polymer ?
#
loop_
_entity_poly.entity_id
_entity_poly.type
_entity_poly.pdbx_seq_one_letter_code
_entity_poly.pdbx_strand_id
1 'polypeptide(L)'
;MTDRDRGGERPLEETPEVAAAVDDDSTVPQLRAGGTDPDNPTFTEPDGAVPDTGSPNIIGDPYAAGTGATGTGTGAAPDGIRTGAEQPWEPEDLVMARGQDMTPENLERARRDLHELGRAAIERTVP
;
A
#
# COMPACT_ATOMS: atom_id res chain seq x y z
N MET A 1 16.80 40.28 -7.80
CA MET A 1 16.25 41.15 -6.75
C MET A 1 15.51 42.27 -7.49
N THR A 2 14.21 42.22 -7.72
CA THR A 2 13.15 41.42 -7.11
C THR A 2 12.03 41.33 -8.16
N ASP A 3 11.46 40.13 -8.29
CA ASP A 3 10.36 39.79 -9.18
C ASP A 3 9.05 40.41 -8.66
N ARG A 4 9.01 41.74 -8.56
CA ARG A 4 8.08 42.48 -7.69
C ARG A 4 7.07 43.37 -8.43
N ASP A 5 7.15 43.61 -9.74
CA ASP A 5 6.29 44.65 -10.35
C ASP A 5 5.88 44.41 -11.82
N ARG A 6 4.96 43.47 -12.11
CA ARG A 6 4.28 43.52 -13.43
C ARG A 6 2.86 42.95 -13.65
N GLY A 7 1.97 42.95 -12.66
CA GLY A 7 0.52 43.07 -12.97
C GLY A 7 -0.43 42.00 -12.42
N GLY A 8 -0.58 41.92 -11.11
CA GLY A 8 -1.58 41.08 -10.45
C GLY A 8 -1.47 41.22 -8.93
N GLU A 9 -1.92 42.36 -8.38
CA GLU A 9 -1.60 42.84 -7.03
C GLU A 9 -2.29 42.10 -5.87
N ARG A 10 -2.78 40.88 -6.07
CA ARG A 10 -3.38 40.08 -4.99
C ARG A 10 -2.70 38.72 -4.88
N PRO A 11 -2.30 38.31 -3.67
CA PRO A 11 -1.87 36.94 -3.41
C PRO A 11 -2.90 35.93 -3.95
N LEU A 12 -2.43 34.74 -4.30
CA LEU A 12 -3.31 33.69 -4.85
C LEU A 12 -4.42 33.31 -3.84
N GLU A 13 -4.16 33.44 -2.54
CA GLU A 13 -5.17 33.25 -1.48
C GLU A 13 -6.32 34.28 -1.50
N GLU A 14 -6.16 35.41 -2.18
CA GLU A 14 -7.17 36.49 -2.30
C GLU A 14 -7.90 36.46 -3.66
N THR A 15 -7.80 35.34 -4.38
CA THR A 15 -8.54 35.15 -5.63
C THR A 15 -10.00 34.76 -5.33
N PRO A 16 -10.97 35.26 -6.12
CA PRO A 16 -12.39 34.94 -5.92
C PRO A 16 -12.68 33.45 -6.06
N GLU A 17 -11.87 32.72 -6.84
CA GLU A 17 -11.96 31.26 -6.99
C GLU A 17 -11.59 30.53 -5.68
N VAL A 18 -10.57 31.01 -4.96
CA VAL A 18 -10.19 30.46 -3.65
C VAL A 18 -11.25 30.78 -2.59
N ALA A 19 -11.82 32.00 -2.60
CA ALA A 19 -12.91 32.36 -1.71
C ALA A 19 -14.14 31.46 -1.92
N ALA A 20 -14.52 31.21 -3.18
CA ALA A 20 -15.63 30.32 -3.52
C ALA A 20 -15.39 28.86 -3.08
N ALA A 21 -14.14 28.38 -3.13
CA ALA A 21 -13.79 27.02 -2.68
C ALA A 21 -13.81 26.86 -1.15
N VAL A 22 -13.56 27.94 -0.38
CA VAL A 22 -13.65 27.94 1.09
C VAL A 22 -15.11 28.02 1.56
N ASP A 23 -15.95 28.76 0.84
CA ASP A 23 -17.40 28.86 1.11
C ASP A 23 -18.19 27.61 0.65
N ASP A 24 -17.60 26.77 -0.21
CA ASP A 24 -18.17 25.47 -0.56
C ASP A 24 -18.05 24.51 0.63
N ASP A 25 -19.13 24.41 1.42
CA ASP A 25 -19.27 23.47 2.54
C ASP A 25 -19.39 22.02 2.03
N SER A 26 -18.36 21.57 1.31
CA SER A 26 -18.16 20.21 0.83
C SER A 26 -17.59 19.29 1.91
N THR A 27 -17.59 19.77 3.17
CA THR A 27 -17.20 18.98 4.34
C THR A 27 -18.00 17.69 4.38
N VAL A 28 -17.31 16.55 4.30
CA VAL A 28 -17.95 15.24 4.47
C VAL A 28 -18.47 15.15 5.92
N PRO A 29 -19.80 15.08 6.17
CA PRO A 29 -20.34 15.12 7.52
C PRO A 29 -19.82 14.00 8.43
N GLN A 30 -19.47 12.85 7.83
CA GLN A 30 -18.89 11.69 8.52
C GLN A 30 -17.50 11.99 9.10
N LEU A 31 -16.74 12.93 8.52
CA LEU A 31 -15.43 13.35 9.03
C LEU A 31 -15.54 14.39 10.16
N ARG A 32 -16.71 15.03 10.32
CA ARG A 32 -16.97 15.99 11.41
C ARG A 32 -17.15 15.27 12.75
N ALA A 33 -17.66 14.05 12.72
CA ALA A 33 -17.73 13.16 13.87
C ALA A 33 -16.42 12.37 13.98
N GLY A 34 -15.34 13.05 14.38
CA GLY A 34 -14.17 12.34 14.88
C GLY A 34 -14.60 11.45 16.04
N GLY A 35 -14.27 10.15 15.97
CA GLY A 35 -14.50 9.23 17.06
C GLY A 35 -13.94 9.78 18.38
N THR A 36 -14.49 9.33 19.52
CA THR A 36 -14.19 9.88 20.85
C THR A 36 -12.70 9.83 21.23
N ASP A 37 -11.90 9.02 20.53
CA ASP A 37 -10.47 8.84 20.75
C ASP A 37 -9.64 9.34 19.53
N PRO A 38 -8.83 10.41 19.69
CA PRO A 38 -7.92 10.89 18.66
C PRO A 38 -6.86 9.87 18.24
N ASP A 39 -6.45 8.99 19.17
CA ASP A 39 -5.42 7.98 18.94
C ASP A 39 -6.02 6.69 18.34
N ASN A 40 -7.35 6.56 18.36
CA ASN A 40 -8.06 5.41 17.80
C ASN A 40 -9.43 5.80 17.20
N PRO A 41 -9.46 6.49 16.05
CA PRO A 41 -10.70 6.92 15.43
C PRO A 41 -11.52 5.71 14.95
N THR A 42 -12.82 5.70 15.27
CA THR A 42 -13.76 4.73 14.72
C THR A 42 -14.34 5.28 13.41
N PHE A 43 -14.18 4.55 12.31
CA PHE A 43 -14.78 4.93 11.03
C PHE A 43 -16.18 4.32 10.90
N THR A 44 -17.18 5.16 10.66
CA THR A 44 -18.57 4.72 10.43
C THR A 44 -18.73 4.32 8.97
N GLU A 45 -19.24 3.11 8.71
CA GLU A 45 -19.54 2.67 7.35
C GLU A 45 -20.69 3.50 6.73
N PRO A 46 -20.72 3.66 5.39
CA PRO A 46 -21.63 4.55 4.68
C PRO A 46 -23.13 4.32 4.95
N ASP A 47 -23.52 3.11 5.37
CA ASP A 47 -24.92 2.73 5.65
C ASP A 47 -25.28 2.76 7.14
N GLY A 48 -24.42 3.30 8.01
CA GLY A 48 -24.72 3.48 9.44
C GLY A 48 -24.78 2.18 10.26
N ALA A 49 -24.27 1.08 9.72
CA ALA A 49 -24.11 -0.16 10.46
C ALA A 49 -22.97 0.00 11.48
N VAL A 50 -23.30 -0.18 12.77
CA VAL A 50 -22.28 -0.50 13.78
C VAL A 50 -21.73 -1.90 13.46
N PRO A 51 -20.41 -2.11 13.42
CA PRO A 51 -19.86 -3.43 13.14
C PRO A 51 -20.29 -4.41 14.24
N ASP A 52 -20.96 -5.48 13.81
CA ASP A 52 -21.29 -6.63 14.62
C ASP A 52 -19.98 -7.23 15.19
N THR A 53 -19.77 -7.04 16.49
CA THR A 53 -18.61 -7.57 17.24
C THR A 53 -18.63 -9.11 17.44
N GLY A 54 -19.34 -9.88 16.60
CA GLY A 54 -19.40 -11.34 16.70
C GLY A 54 -19.54 -12.06 15.35
N SER A 55 -18.42 -12.47 14.76
CA SER A 55 -18.28 -13.13 13.45
C SER A 55 -19.24 -14.31 13.18
N PRO A 56 -19.65 -14.51 11.91
CA PRO A 56 -18.91 -15.48 11.09
C PRO A 56 -18.78 -15.08 9.61
N ASN A 57 -17.54 -14.82 9.17
CA ASN A 57 -16.93 -15.37 7.96
C ASN A 57 -17.85 -15.57 6.72
N ILE A 58 -18.56 -14.53 6.25
CA ILE A 58 -19.41 -14.62 5.05
C ILE A 58 -19.01 -13.66 3.92
N ILE A 59 -18.24 -12.62 4.24
CA ILE A 59 -17.60 -11.78 3.24
C ILE A 59 -16.17 -11.63 3.72
N GLY A 60 -15.23 -12.25 3.01
CA GLY A 60 -13.81 -12.15 3.29
C GLY A 60 -13.46 -10.68 3.36
N ASP A 61 -12.95 -10.26 4.52
CA ASP A 61 -12.47 -8.90 4.72
C ASP A 61 -11.45 -8.58 3.60
N PRO A 62 -11.67 -7.52 2.80
CA PRO A 62 -10.77 -7.15 1.69
C PRO A 62 -9.36 -6.78 2.18
N TYR A 63 -9.20 -6.49 3.48
CA TYR A 63 -7.92 -6.29 4.16
C TYR A 63 -7.42 -7.54 4.91
N ALA A 64 -8.23 -8.58 5.07
CA ALA A 64 -7.78 -9.90 5.52
C ALA A 64 -7.03 -10.67 4.43
N ALA A 65 -7.12 -10.22 3.17
CA ALA A 65 -6.20 -10.59 2.11
C ALA A 65 -4.83 -9.92 2.32
N GLY A 66 -4.17 -10.19 3.45
CA GLY A 66 -2.87 -9.60 3.71
C GLY A 66 -2.24 -9.92 5.06
N THR A 67 -3.01 -10.14 6.12
CA THR A 67 -2.43 -10.35 7.46
C THR A 67 -3.16 -11.47 8.19
N GLY A 68 -2.44 -12.57 8.48
CA GLY A 68 -3.04 -13.81 9.02
C GLY A 68 -3.70 -13.58 10.37
N ALA A 69 -4.78 -14.31 10.69
CA ALA A 69 -4.60 -15.50 11.51
C ALA A 69 -5.31 -16.78 11.04
N THR A 70 -6.21 -16.75 10.03
CA THR A 70 -6.93 -17.98 9.59
C THR A 70 -7.17 -18.18 8.08
N GLY A 71 -6.59 -17.38 7.18
CA GLY A 71 -6.94 -17.42 5.74
C GLY A 71 -5.84 -17.87 4.78
N THR A 72 -5.69 -19.19 4.58
CA THR A 72 -5.19 -19.95 3.40
C THR A 72 -3.96 -19.52 2.57
N GLY A 73 -3.15 -18.53 2.96
CA GLY A 73 -1.88 -18.24 2.27
C GLY A 73 -0.74 -19.13 2.76
N THR A 74 -0.40 -20.18 2.02
CA THR A 74 0.77 -21.05 2.27
C THR A 74 2.06 -20.21 2.29
N GLY A 75 2.66 -19.98 3.47
CA GLY A 75 3.98 -19.32 3.51
C GLY A 75 4.51 -18.75 4.82
N ALA A 76 3.78 -18.80 5.95
CA ALA A 76 4.33 -18.34 7.23
C ALA A 76 5.09 -19.48 7.94
N ALA A 77 6.42 -19.50 7.78
CA ALA A 77 7.32 -20.12 8.74
C ALA A 77 7.16 -19.42 10.12
N PRO A 78 7.53 -20.04 11.25
CA PRO A 78 7.01 -19.72 12.60
C PRO A 78 7.22 -18.28 13.10
N ASP A 79 8.03 -17.46 12.44
CA ASP A 79 8.32 -16.08 12.85
C ASP A 79 7.56 -15.00 12.07
N GLY A 80 6.63 -15.36 11.17
CA GLY A 80 5.62 -14.43 10.62
C GLY A 80 6.12 -13.28 9.74
N ILE A 81 7.44 -13.13 9.54
CA ILE A 81 8.01 -12.15 8.62
C ILE A 81 7.80 -12.65 7.18
N ARG A 82 7.07 -11.87 6.38
CA ARG A 82 6.92 -12.09 4.93
C ARG A 82 8.02 -11.31 4.21
N THR A 83 8.94 -12.03 3.58
CA THR A 83 10.06 -11.43 2.83
C THR A 83 9.77 -11.39 1.32
N GLY A 84 8.60 -11.88 0.87
CA GLY A 84 8.26 -11.99 -0.54
C GLY A 84 8.95 -13.16 -1.27
N ALA A 85 9.88 -13.84 -0.60
CA ALA A 85 10.57 -15.02 -1.13
C ALA A 85 9.74 -16.31 -1.09
N GLU A 86 8.59 -16.28 -0.40
CA GLU A 86 7.61 -17.37 -0.34
C GLU A 86 6.76 -17.54 -1.61
N GLN A 87 6.74 -16.55 -2.50
CA GLN A 87 6.02 -16.63 -3.77
C GLN A 87 6.83 -17.41 -4.83
N PRO A 88 6.18 -17.99 -5.87
CA PRO A 88 6.91 -18.54 -7.00
C PRO A 88 7.67 -17.42 -7.74
N TRP A 89 8.96 -17.64 -8.01
CA TRP A 89 9.84 -16.74 -8.77
C TRP A 89 10.31 -17.42 -10.03
N GLU A 90 10.25 -16.72 -11.16
CA GLU A 90 10.86 -17.15 -12.40
C GLU A 90 12.32 -16.68 -12.49
N PRO A 91 13.17 -17.32 -13.32
CA PRO A 91 14.57 -16.89 -13.52
C PRO A 91 14.67 -15.43 -13.97
N GLU A 92 13.71 -14.96 -14.74
CA GLU A 92 13.61 -13.59 -15.25
C GLU A 92 13.44 -12.59 -14.11
N ASP A 93 12.61 -12.91 -13.13
CA ASP A 93 12.38 -12.07 -11.94
C ASP A 93 13.67 -11.87 -11.16
N LEU A 94 14.46 -12.94 -10.98
CA LEU A 94 15.75 -12.87 -10.31
C LEU A 94 16.77 -12.01 -11.06
N VAL A 95 16.80 -12.08 -12.39
CA VAL A 95 17.67 -11.23 -13.22
C VAL A 95 17.27 -9.76 -13.06
N MET A 96 15.97 -9.47 -13.11
CA MET A 96 15.42 -8.13 -12.92
C MET A 96 15.68 -7.57 -11.52
N ALA A 97 15.47 -8.37 -10.47
CA ALA A 97 15.72 -7.97 -9.09
C ALA A 97 17.21 -7.69 -8.82
N ARG A 98 18.12 -8.34 -9.56
CA ARG A 98 19.57 -8.04 -9.53
C ARG A 98 19.94 -6.80 -10.35
N GLY A 99 19.02 -6.23 -11.12
CA GLY A 99 19.29 -5.13 -12.05
C GLY A 99 20.17 -5.54 -13.24
N GLN A 100 20.07 -6.81 -13.67
CA GLN A 100 20.87 -7.35 -14.78
C GLN A 100 20.07 -7.35 -16.08
N ASP A 101 20.77 -7.26 -17.21
CA ASP A 101 20.14 -7.38 -18.53
C ASP A 101 19.64 -8.82 -18.78
N MET A 102 18.53 -8.94 -19.52
CA MET A 102 17.91 -10.21 -19.91
C MET A 102 18.71 -10.94 -21.00
N THR A 103 19.94 -11.34 -20.70
CA THR A 103 20.78 -12.17 -21.57
C THR A 103 20.59 -13.66 -21.26
N PRO A 104 20.79 -14.57 -22.23
CA PRO A 104 20.68 -16.00 -22.01
C PRO A 104 21.56 -16.51 -20.86
N GLU A 105 22.78 -15.97 -20.74
CA GLU A 105 23.73 -16.36 -19.68
C GLU A 105 23.24 -15.97 -18.28
N ASN A 106 22.59 -14.80 -18.17
CA ASN A 106 22.02 -14.35 -16.90
C ASN A 106 20.80 -15.18 -16.51
N LEU A 107 19.96 -15.56 -17.47
CA LEU A 107 18.81 -16.44 -17.26
C LEU A 107 19.23 -17.85 -16.83
N GLU A 108 20.24 -18.43 -17.47
CA GLU A 108 20.78 -19.74 -17.09
C GLU A 108 21.34 -19.72 -15.67
N ARG A 109 22.07 -18.66 -15.31
CA ARG A 109 22.58 -18.48 -13.94
C ARG A 109 21.44 -18.35 -12.93
N ALA A 110 20.42 -17.54 -13.23
CA ALA A 110 19.27 -17.38 -12.33
C ALA A 110 18.48 -18.69 -12.17
N ARG A 111 18.29 -19.45 -13.26
CA ARG A 111 17.66 -20.77 -13.23
C ARG A 111 18.46 -21.74 -12.37
N ARG A 112 19.78 -21.74 -12.51
CA ARG A 112 20.67 -22.57 -11.69
C ARG A 112 20.59 -22.19 -10.21
N ASP A 113 20.61 -20.89 -9.90
CA ASP A 113 20.50 -20.39 -8.53
C ASP A 113 19.16 -20.79 -7.89
N LEU A 114 18.04 -20.70 -8.61
CA LEU A 114 16.73 -21.16 -8.13
C LEU A 114 16.72 -22.67 -7.89
N HIS A 115 17.33 -23.45 -8.78
CA HIS A 115 17.37 -24.90 -8.64
C HIS A 115 18.27 -25.35 -7.47
N GLU A 116 19.41 -24.69 -7.26
CA GLU A 116 20.38 -25.07 -6.23
C GLU A 116 20.06 -24.51 -4.85
N LEU A 117 19.59 -23.25 -4.78
CA LEU A 117 19.43 -22.50 -3.53
C LEU A 117 17.95 -22.21 -3.20
N GLY A 118 17.06 -22.29 -4.19
CA GLY A 118 15.63 -22.02 -4.02
C GLY A 118 15.36 -20.67 -3.37
N ARG A 119 14.62 -20.70 -2.25
CA ARG A 119 14.24 -19.51 -1.48
C ARG A 119 15.43 -18.66 -1.04
N ALA A 120 16.57 -19.27 -0.70
CA ALA A 120 17.74 -18.54 -0.25
C ALA A 120 18.36 -17.65 -1.35
N ALA A 121 18.22 -18.01 -2.63
CA ALA A 121 18.66 -17.14 -3.72
C ALA A 121 17.81 -15.87 -3.80
N ILE A 122 16.51 -15.98 -3.50
CA ILE A 122 15.55 -14.87 -3.54
C ILE A 122 15.81 -13.94 -2.35
N GLU A 123 15.89 -14.48 -1.13
CA GLU A 123 16.15 -13.70 0.09
C GLU A 123 17.47 -12.92 0.05
N ARG A 124 18.49 -13.44 -0.65
CA ARG A 124 19.75 -12.71 -0.81
C ARG A 124 19.65 -11.57 -1.82
N THR A 125 18.75 -11.70 -2.79
CA THR A 125 18.63 -10.74 -3.89
C THR A 125 17.65 -9.62 -3.55
N VAL A 126 16.59 -9.94 -2.83
CA VAL A 126 15.51 -9.02 -2.48
C VAL A 126 15.53 -8.84 -0.95
N PRO A 127 15.94 -7.64 -0.44
CA PRO A 127 15.99 -7.36 0.98
C PRO A 127 14.62 -7.13 1.62
#